data_AF-A0A355GTC5-F1
#
_entry.id   AF-A0A355GTC5-F1
#
_cell.length_a   1.000
_cell.length_b   1.000
_cell.length_c   1.000
_cell.angle_alpha   90.00
_cell.angle_beta   90.00
_cell.angle_gamma   90.00
#
_symmetry.space_group_name_H-M   'P 1'
#
loop_
_entity.id
_entity.type
_entity.pdbx_description
1 polymer ?
#
loop_
_entity_poly.entity_id
_entity_poly.type
_entity_poly.pdbx_seq_one_letter_code
_entity_poly.pdbx_strand_id
1 'polypeptide(L)'
;YNQQQDFGQGMSRYECASDDSHHHHIVCLSCGRVWEFSSATLERVERQLAKEHDFEVAGHNLQFYGYCKDCRLKAREHSTTTPARR
;
A
#
# COMPACT_ATOMS: atom_id res chain seq x y z
N TYR A 1 15.47 -14.69 -5.55
CA TYR A 1 14.22 -14.53 -6.32
C TYR A 1 14.00 -13.04 -6.53
N ASN A 2 14.16 -12.57 -7.77
CA ASN A 2 14.03 -11.14 -8.09
C ASN A 2 12.53 -10.83 -8.29
N GLN A 3 11.94 -10.04 -7.39
CA GLN A 3 10.57 -9.55 -7.52
C GLN A 3 10.61 -8.25 -8.35
N GLN A 4 10.09 -8.30 -9.57
CA GLN A 4 9.94 -7.11 -10.42
C GLN A 4 8.52 -6.55 -10.24
N GLN A 5 8.42 -5.36 -9.64
CA GLN A 5 7.19 -4.58 -9.60
C GLN A 5 7.30 -3.49 -10.67
N ASP A 6 6.48 -3.59 -11.71
CA ASP A 6 6.43 -2.61 -12.80
C ASP A 6 5.43 -1.51 -12.45
N PHE A 7 5.95 -0.36 -12.03
CA PHE A 7 5.15 0.84 -11.79
C PHE A 7 5.19 1.78 -13.01
N GLY A 8 4.76 1.31 -14.19
CA GLY A 8 4.15 2.12 -15.27
C GLY A 8 4.86 3.37 -15.81
N GLN A 9 6.05 3.73 -15.35
CA GLN A 9 6.86 4.88 -15.77
C GLN A 9 8.34 4.59 -15.53
N GLY A 10 8.90 3.66 -16.30
CA GLY A 10 10.32 3.65 -16.72
C GLY A 10 11.42 3.73 -15.66
N MET A 11 11.13 3.59 -14.38
CA MET A 11 12.09 3.69 -13.29
C MET A 11 12.05 2.40 -12.48
N SER A 12 12.79 1.40 -12.96
CA SER A 12 13.12 0.21 -12.17
C SER A 12 14.09 0.63 -11.08
N ARG A 13 13.58 0.86 -9.86
CA ARG A 13 14.42 1.11 -8.70
C ARG A 13 14.78 -0.25 -8.09
N TYR A 14 16.06 -0.61 -8.18
CA TYR A 14 16.59 -1.79 -7.52
C TYR A 14 16.85 -1.41 -6.05
N GLU A 15 16.03 -1.90 -5.13
CA GLU A 15 16.36 -1.87 -3.71
C GLU A 15 17.17 -3.12 -3.38
N CYS A 16 18.45 -2.93 -3.05
CA CYS A 16 19.24 -3.96 -2.41
C CYS A 16 18.57 -4.29 -1.08
N ALA A 17 18.07 -5.52 -0.95
CA ALA A 17 17.51 -6.07 0.27
C ALA A 17 18.64 -6.18 1.32
N SER A 18 18.85 -5.09 2.03
CA SER A 18 19.70 -5.02 3.20
C SER A 18 19.11 -4.00 4.16
N ASP A 19 17.89 -4.28 4.63
CA ASP A 19 17.53 -4.11 6.04
C ASP A 19 16.19 -4.80 6.32
N ASP A 20 16.23 -5.68 7.31
CA ASP A 20 15.17 -6.55 7.86
C ASP A 20 14.03 -5.74 8.48
N SER A 21 13.38 -4.90 7.68
CA SER A 21 12.39 -3.95 8.15
C SER A 21 11.08 -4.21 7.41
N HIS A 22 10.26 -5.07 8.03
CA HIS A 22 8.94 -5.46 7.54
C HIS A 22 8.02 -4.22 7.51
N HIS A 23 8.01 -3.52 6.37
CA HIS A 23 7.18 -2.35 6.13
C HIS A 23 6.13 -2.66 5.06
N HIS A 24 4.90 -2.22 5.30
CA HIS A 24 3.78 -2.32 4.38
C HIS A 24 3.47 -0.96 3.77
N HIS A 25 2.80 -0.97 2.62
CA HIS A 25 2.51 0.25 1.87
C HIS A 25 1.02 0.60 1.90
N ILE A 26 0.71 1.89 1.98
CA ILE A 26 -0.62 2.46 1.70
C ILE A 26 -0.48 3.43 0.52
N VAL A 27 -1.29 3.27 -0.53
CA VAL A 27 -1.23 4.06 -1.76
C VAL A 27 -2.53 4.80 -1.99
N CYS A 28 -2.44 6.11 -2.21
CA CYS A 28 -3.58 6.90 -2.68
C CYS A 28 -3.72 6.77 -4.20
N LEU A 29 -4.85 6.24 -4.67
CA LEU A 29 -5.13 6.06 -6.09
C LEU A 29 -5.37 7.38 -6.84
N SER A 30 -5.70 8.46 -6.12
CA SER A 30 -5.97 9.77 -6.76
C SER A 30 -4.72 10.64 -6.91
N CYS A 31 -3.78 10.61 -5.96
CA CYS A 31 -2.59 11.45 -6.00
C CYS A 31 -1.26 10.68 -6.06
N GLY A 32 -1.31 9.35 -6.02
CA GLY A 32 -0.12 8.49 -6.06
C GLY A 32 0.73 8.53 -4.78
N ARG A 33 0.32 9.25 -3.73
CA ARG A 33 1.08 9.32 -2.48
C ARG A 33 1.15 7.94 -1.81
N VAL A 34 2.34 7.56 -1.40
CA VAL A 34 2.64 6.29 -0.70
C VAL A 34 3.04 6.59 0.74
N TRP A 35 2.58 5.76 1.67
CA TRP A 35 3.02 5.74 3.06
C TRP A 35 3.51 4.34 3.43
N GLU A 36 4.61 4.28 4.16
CA GLU A 36 5.13 3.06 4.77
C GLU A 36 4.68 2.95 6.23
N PHE A 37 4.34 1.74 6.68
CA PHE A 37 4.02 1.46 8.08
C PHE A 37 4.39 0.04 8.48
N SER A 38 4.69 -0.18 9.76
CA SER A 38 4.84 -1.51 10.35
C SER A 38 3.65 -1.83 11.27
N SER A 39 3.33 -3.11 11.44
CA SER A 39 2.22 -3.55 12.29
C SER A 39 2.53 -4.89 12.97
N ALA A 40 2.70 -4.84 14.30
CA ALA A 40 2.88 -6.02 15.12
C ALA A 40 1.71 -7.03 15.01
N THR A 41 0.51 -6.56 14.63
CA THR A 41 -0.63 -7.44 14.39
C THR A 41 -0.43 -8.30 13.14
N LEU A 42 0.13 -7.73 12.07
CA LEU A 42 0.38 -8.46 10.82
C LEU A 42 1.50 -9.48 10.99
N GLU A 43 2.57 -9.10 11.68
CA GLU A 43 3.63 -10.06 12.06
C GLU A 43 3.10 -11.24 12.89
N ARG A 44 2.11 -10.99 13.77
CA ARG A 44 1.48 -12.06 14.56
C ARG A 44 0.71 -13.03 13.68
N VAL A 45 0.03 -12.53 12.65
CA VAL A 45 -0.70 -13.38 11.68
C VAL A 45 0.27 -14.26 10.91
N GLU A 46 1.40 -13.72 10.43
CA GLU A 46 2.43 -14.53 9.77
C GLU A 46 2.95 -15.66 10.64
N ARG A 47 3.31 -15.35 11.90
CA ARG A 47 3.77 -16.37 12.86
C ARG A 47 2.70 -17.43 13.14
N GLN A 48 1.44 -17.02 13.18
CA GLN A 48 0.32 -17.93 13.39
C GLN A 48 0.14 -18.87 12.19
N LEU A 49 0.16 -18.33 10.96
CA LEU A 49 0.06 -19.14 9.74
C LEU A 49 1.20 -20.15 9.63
N ALA A 50 2.43 -19.73 9.93
CA ALA A 50 3.59 -20.62 9.92
C ALA A 50 3.39 -21.79 10.89
N LYS A 51 2.88 -21.52 12.10
CA LYS A 51 2.67 -22.52 13.14
C LYS A 51 1.47 -23.44 12.87
N GLU A 52 0.36 -22.89 12.42
CA GLU A 52 -0.89 -23.65 12.22
C GLU A 52 -0.82 -24.60 11.03
N HIS A 53 -0.04 -24.24 10.01
CA HIS A 53 0.05 -25.00 8.77
C HIS A 53 1.38 -25.74 8.59
N ASP A 54 2.25 -25.74 9.60
CA ASP A 54 3.62 -26.26 9.50
C ASP A 54 4.33 -25.72 8.23
N PHE A 55 4.27 -24.39 8.07
CA PHE A 55 4.62 -23.70 6.84
C PHE A 55 5.76 -22.72 7.06
N GLU A 56 6.70 -22.65 6.12
CA GLU A 56 7.80 -21.67 6.14
C GLU A 56 7.43 -20.43 5.33
N VAL A 57 7.26 -19.30 6.01
CA VAL A 57 6.96 -18.01 5.35
C VAL A 57 8.26 -17.41 4.81
N ALA A 58 8.48 -17.55 3.50
CA ALA A 58 9.64 -16.97 2.82
C ALA A 58 9.52 -15.47 2.53
N GLY A 59 8.34 -14.88 2.78
CA GLY A 59 8.04 -13.47 2.56
C GLY A 59 6.56 -13.26 2.28
N HIS A 60 6.14 -12.00 2.29
CA HIS A 60 4.77 -11.59 1.94
C HIS A 60 4.80 -10.20 1.28
N ASN A 61 3.78 -9.89 0.49
CA ASN A 61 3.60 -8.56 -0.10
C ASN A 61 2.21 -8.05 0.30
N LEU A 62 2.17 -6.94 1.04
CA LEU A 62 0.93 -6.31 1.48
C LEU A 62 0.92 -4.83 1.13
N GLN A 63 -0.10 -4.44 0.37
CA GLN A 63 -0.33 -3.07 -0.04
C GLN A 63 -1.81 -2.72 0.05
N PHE A 64 -2.11 -1.60 0.69
CA PHE A 64 -3.45 -1.05 0.78
C PHE A 64 -3.63 0.05 -0.25
N TYR A 65 -4.75 0.04 -0.95
CA TYR A 65 -5.10 1.05 -1.95
C TYR A 65 -6.34 1.80 -1.49
N GLY A 66 -6.34 3.13 -1.63
CA GLY A 66 -7.48 3.93 -1.23
C GLY A 66 -7.35 5.40 -1.63
N TYR A 67 -8.03 6.27 -0.89
CA TYR A 67 -8.01 7.70 -1.13
C TYR A 67 -7.63 8.43 0.15
N CYS A 68 -6.59 9.26 0.07
CA CYS A 68 -6.15 10.04 1.20
C CYS A 68 -7.19 11.08 1.61
N LYS A 69 -7.05 11.62 2.82
CA LYS A 69 -7.92 12.66 3.37
C LYS A 69 -8.10 13.82 2.39
N ASP A 70 -7.00 14.33 1.84
CA ASP A 70 -7.01 15.49 0.94
C ASP A 70 -7.79 15.21 -0.35
N CYS A 71 -7.54 14.06 -0.99
CA CYS A 71 -8.26 13.65 -2.20
C CYS A 71 -9.76 13.44 -1.93
N ARG A 72 -10.11 12.86 -0.78
CA ARG A 72 -11.50 12.67 -0.38
C ARG A 72 -12.21 14.00 -0.11
N LEU A 73 -11.52 15.00 0.43
CA LEU A 73 -12.09 16.33 0.67
C LEU A 73 -12.31 17.08 -0.65
N LYS A 74 -11.31 17.07 -1.55
CA LYS A 74 -11.46 17.66 -2.91
C LYS A 74 -12.64 17.07 -3.68
N ALA A 75 -12.83 15.75 -3.63
CA ALA A 75 -13.96 15.12 -4.30
C ALA A 75 -15.33 15.59 -3.77
N ARG A 76 -15.42 15.93 -2.48
CA ARG A 76 -16.65 16.40 -1.84
C ARG A 76 -16.96 17.85 -2.19
N GLU A 77 -15.94 18.70 -2.30
CA GLU A 77 -16.12 20.12 -2.68
C GLU A 77 -16.65 20.29 -4.11
N HIS A 78 -16.29 19.39 -5.03
CA HIS A 78 -16.80 19.42 -6.40
C HIS A 78 -18.24 18.90 -6.56
N SER A 79 -18.82 18.27 -5.54
CA SER A 79 -20.20 17.73 -5.58
C SER A 79 -21.29 18.75 -5.20
N THR A 80 -20.93 19.93 -4.70
CA THR A 80 -21.89 20.92 -4.20
C THR A 80 -22.21 22.06 -5.16
N THR A 81 -21.57 22.12 -6.33
CA THR A 81 -21.88 23.13 -7.35
C THR A 81 -22.87 22.58 -8.38
N THR A 82 -24.13 22.38 -7.98
CA THR A 82 -25.22 22.34 -8.97
C THR A 82 -25.35 23.76 -9.52
N PRO A 83 -25.11 24.02 -10.82
CA PRO A 83 -25.48 25.30 -11.39
C PRO A 83 -27.00 25.35 -11.38
N ALA A 84 -27.57 26.28 -10.62
CA ALA A 84 -28.98 26.61 -10.73
C ALA A 84 -29.24 27.00 -12.20
N ARG A 85 -29.83 26.06 -12.95
CA ARG A 85 -30.29 26.27 -14.32
C ARG A 85 -31.28 27.43 -14.29
N ARG A 86 -30.94 28.50 -15.01
CA ARG A 86 -31.91 29.52 -15.45
C ARG A 86 -32.87 28.93 -16.46
#